data_AF-A0A1V9GA27-F1
#
_entry.id   AF-A0A1V9GA27-F1
#
_cell.length_a   1.000
_cell.length_b   1.000
_cell.length_c   1.000
_cell.angle_alpha   90.00
_cell.angle_beta   90.00
_cell.angle_gamma   90.00
#
_symmetry.space_group_name_H-M   'P 1'
#
loop_
_entity.id
_entity.type
_entity.pdbx_description
1 polymer ?
#
loop_
_entity_poly.entity_id
_entity_poly.type
_entity_poly.pdbx_seq_one_letter_code
_entity_poly.pdbx_strand_id
1 'polypeptide(L)'
;MYVGFSQNKKTTKAKADTSAVPKIYTCPMHPDVLSDKPGRCPHCGMALLEKITYVCPMHPDVVSDKPGKCPKCGMLLKIRSDKPVPAHKHDSIRKM
;
A
#
# COMPACT_ATOMS: atom_id res chain seq x y z
N MET A 1 -34.86 -22.26 -44.23
CA MET A 1 -34.42 -21.05 -43.50
C MET A 1 -34.52 -21.31 -42.01
N TYR A 2 -33.43 -21.25 -41.24
CA TYR A 2 -33.50 -21.17 -39.77
C TYR A 2 -32.53 -20.07 -39.33
N VAL A 3 -33.07 -18.89 -39.04
CA VAL A 3 -32.36 -17.73 -38.50
C VAL A 3 -32.77 -17.59 -37.03
N GLY A 4 -31.80 -17.42 -36.12
CA GLY A 4 -32.11 -17.26 -34.70
C GLY A 4 -30.91 -17.30 -33.76
N PHE A 5 -29.91 -16.47 -34.03
CA PHE A 5 -28.72 -16.24 -33.22
C PHE A 5 -29.07 -15.25 -32.08
N SER A 6 -29.02 -15.66 -30.81
CA SER A 6 -29.19 -14.73 -29.67
C SER A 6 -28.18 -15.02 -28.56
N GLN A 7 -26.99 -14.44 -28.70
CA GLN A 7 -25.92 -14.48 -27.70
C GLN A 7 -26.11 -13.33 -26.70
N ASN A 8 -26.65 -13.62 -25.52
CA ASN A 8 -26.76 -12.67 -24.41
C ASN A 8 -25.49 -12.73 -23.53
N LYS A 9 -24.71 -11.64 -23.54
CA LYS A 9 -23.38 -11.51 -22.92
C LYS A 9 -23.54 -11.24 -21.41
N LYS A 10 -23.44 -12.29 -20.59
CA LYS A 10 -23.41 -12.20 -19.14
C LYS A 10 -22.04 -11.70 -18.65
N THR A 11 -22.07 -10.51 -18.06
CA THR A 11 -21.50 -10.14 -16.75
C THR A 11 -20.12 -10.67 -16.31
N THR A 12 -19.34 -9.68 -15.84
CA THR A 12 -18.38 -9.73 -14.72
C THR A 12 -17.16 -10.64 -14.84
N LYS A 13 -16.04 -10.04 -15.27
CA LYS A 13 -14.71 -10.59 -15.07
C LYS A 13 -14.06 -9.94 -13.84
N ALA A 14 -14.48 -10.39 -12.65
CA ALA A 14 -13.68 -10.26 -11.45
C ALA A 14 -12.54 -11.28 -11.55
N LYS A 15 -11.32 -10.82 -11.84
CA LYS A 15 -10.12 -11.66 -11.76
C LYS A 15 -9.38 -11.30 -10.47
N ALA A 16 -9.71 -12.05 -9.43
CA ALA A 16 -8.95 -12.16 -8.22
C ALA A 16 -8.25 -13.51 -8.28
N ASP A 17 -6.96 -13.52 -8.57
CA ASP A 17 -6.09 -14.66 -8.28
C ASP A 17 -4.63 -14.20 -8.31
N THR A 18 -3.95 -14.42 -7.19
CA THR A 18 -2.56 -14.91 -7.07
C THR A 18 -1.93 -14.31 -5.82
N SER A 19 -1.60 -15.19 -4.88
CA SER A 19 -0.87 -14.93 -3.64
C SER A 19 0.33 -14.02 -3.86
N ALA A 20 0.15 -12.73 -3.62
CA ALA A 20 1.20 -11.73 -3.69
C ALA A 20 1.60 -11.37 -2.27
N VAL A 21 2.91 -11.42 -2.01
CA VAL A 21 3.56 -10.80 -0.85
C VAL A 21 2.85 -9.47 -0.54
N PRO A 22 2.52 -9.14 0.72
CA PRO A 22 1.84 -7.90 1.08
C PRO A 22 2.67 -6.71 0.58
N LYS A 23 2.28 -6.18 -0.58
CA LYS A 23 2.87 -5.00 -1.21
C LYS A 23 1.89 -3.87 -1.02
N ILE A 24 2.37 -2.80 -0.41
CA ILE A 24 1.61 -1.58 -0.27
C ILE A 24 1.84 -0.74 -1.51
N TYR A 25 0.75 -0.23 -2.09
CA TYR A 25 0.79 0.68 -3.21
C TYR A 25 0.34 2.07 -2.74
N THR A 26 1.05 3.12 -3.15
CA THR A 26 0.79 4.51 -2.79
C THR A 26 0.61 5.37 -4.03
N CYS A 27 -0.20 6.42 -3.93
CA CYS A 27 -0.31 7.41 -5.00
C CYS A 27 0.79 8.49 -4.82
N PRO A 28 1.54 8.88 -5.87
CA PRO A 28 2.56 9.93 -5.77
C PRO A 28 1.96 11.32 -5.45
N MET A 29 0.67 11.53 -5.76
CA MET A 29 -0.04 12.79 -5.48
C MET A 29 -0.78 12.78 -4.14
N HIS A 30 -1.13 11.59 -3.64
CA HIS A 30 -1.90 11.41 -2.40
C HIS A 30 -1.22 10.33 -1.55
N PRO A 31 -0.19 10.68 -0.76
CA PRO A 31 0.55 9.72 0.06
C PRO A 31 -0.32 9.06 1.15
N ASP A 32 -1.46 9.66 1.47
CA ASP A 32 -2.48 9.10 2.38
C ASP A 32 -3.28 7.94 1.74
N VAL A 33 -3.25 7.81 0.41
CA VAL A 33 -3.97 6.76 -0.31
C VAL A 33 -3.09 5.53 -0.44
N LEU A 34 -3.42 4.52 0.37
CA LEU A 34 -2.72 3.25 0.44
C LEU A 34 -3.65 2.14 -0.05
N SER A 35 -3.11 1.24 -0.88
CA SER A 35 -3.84 0.09 -1.40
C SER A 35 -3.00 -1.17 -1.24
N ASP A 36 -3.63 -2.27 -0.82
CA ASP A 36 -3.00 -3.58 -0.79
C ASP A 36 -2.95 -4.24 -2.19
N LYS A 37 -3.53 -3.58 -3.20
CA LYS A 37 -3.64 -4.08 -4.57
C LYS A 37 -3.11 -3.07 -5.58
N PRO A 38 -2.47 -3.54 -6.66
CA PRO A 38 -2.15 -2.68 -7.79
C PRO A 38 -3.45 -2.17 -8.42
N GLY A 39 -3.47 -0.91 -8.84
CA GLY A 39 -4.67 -0.29 -9.38
C GLY A 39 -4.52 1.20 -9.65
N ARG A 40 -5.67 1.88 -9.79
CA ARG A 40 -5.74 3.33 -9.95
C ARG A 40 -6.19 3.96 -8.63
N CYS A 41 -5.61 5.12 -8.32
CA CYS A 41 -6.00 5.93 -7.18
C CYS A 41 -7.46 6.41 -7.37
N PRO A 42 -8.36 6.21 -6.40
CA PRO A 42 -9.76 6.64 -6.51
C PRO A 42 -9.93 8.17 -6.48
N HIS A 43 -8.92 8.91 -6.01
CA HIS A 43 -8.99 10.38 -5.95
C HIS A 43 -8.55 11.06 -7.24
N CYS A 44 -7.51 10.56 -7.92
CA CYS A 44 -6.95 11.20 -9.11
C CYS A 44 -6.89 10.31 -10.36
N GLY A 45 -7.27 9.04 -10.26
CA GLY A 45 -7.25 8.09 -11.37
C GLY A 45 -5.86 7.64 -11.83
N MET A 46 -4.77 8.17 -11.26
CA MET A 46 -3.40 7.76 -11.60
C MET A 46 -3.06 6.36 -11.09
N ALA A 47 -2.10 5.70 -11.74
CA ALA A 47 -1.61 4.40 -11.32
C ALA A 47 -0.93 4.47 -9.94
N LEU A 48 -1.26 3.51 -9.07
CA LEU A 48 -0.62 3.35 -7.77
C LEU A 48 0.75 2.69 -7.95
N LEU A 49 1.76 3.18 -7.21
CA LEU A 49 3.14 2.70 -7.28
C LEU A 49 3.49 1.89 -6.03
N GLU A 50 4.35 0.88 -6.18
CA GLU A 50 4.82 0.06 -5.06
C GLU A 50 5.60 0.91 -4.04
N LYS A 51 5.15 0.92 -2.78
CA LYS A 51 5.77 1.61 -1.66
C LYS A 51 6.59 0.62 -0.85
N ILE A 52 7.92 0.78 -0.89
CA ILE A 52 8.85 0.03 -0.03
C ILE A 52 9.15 0.88 1.19
N THR A 53 8.83 0.39 2.38
CA THR A 53 9.18 1.07 3.63
C THR A 53 10.35 0.36 4.29
N TYR A 54 11.26 1.14 4.87
CA TYR A 54 12.45 0.64 5.53
C TYR A 54 12.37 0.97 7.01
N VAL A 55 12.61 -0.01 7.88
CA VAL A 55 12.59 0.17 9.32
C VAL A 55 13.82 -0.41 9.98
N CYS A 56 14.25 0.28 11.02
CA CYS A 56 15.35 -0.16 11.86
C CYS A 56 14.90 -1.34 12.74
N PRO A 57 15.64 -2.46 12.77
CA PRO A 57 15.35 -3.58 13.68
C PRO A 57 15.47 -3.21 15.16
N MET A 58 16.25 -2.18 15.49
CA MET A 58 16.42 -1.69 16.86
C MET A 58 15.43 -0.59 17.25
N HIS A 59 14.89 0.12 16.26
CA HIS A 59 13.97 1.23 16.46
C HIS A 59 12.77 1.06 15.53
N PRO A 60 11.75 0.28 15.96
CA PRO A 60 10.59 0.00 15.14
C PRO A 60 9.75 1.25 14.81
N ASP A 61 9.93 2.34 15.57
CA ASP A 61 9.32 3.64 15.34
C ASP A 61 10.01 4.46 14.24
N VAL A 62 11.21 4.05 13.80
CA VAL A 62 11.97 4.75 12.76
C VAL A 62 11.65 4.14 11.41
N VAL A 63 10.72 4.76 10.69
CA VAL A 63 10.31 4.39 9.35
C VAL A 63 10.87 5.38 8.33
N SER A 64 11.41 4.86 7.23
CA SER A 64 11.94 5.65 6.12
C SER A 64 11.39 5.12 4.80
N ASP A 65 11.05 6.01 3.88
CA ASP A 65 10.65 5.64 2.52
C ASP A 65 11.86 5.46 1.58
N LYS A 66 13.08 5.70 2.09
CA LYS A 66 14.33 5.60 1.34
C LYS A 66 15.28 4.58 1.97
N PRO A 67 16.02 3.82 1.14
CA PRO A 67 17.09 2.97 1.63
C PRO A 67 18.19 3.83 2.26
N GLY A 68 18.77 3.36 3.36
CA GLY A 68 19.84 4.08 4.02
C GLY A 68 20.16 3.60 5.43
N LYS A 69 20.88 4.48 6.15
CA LYS A 69 21.27 4.29 7.54
C LYS A 69 20.20 4.90 8.44
N CYS A 70 19.84 4.18 9.50
CA CYS A 70 18.93 4.68 10.53
C CYS A 70 19.50 5.96 11.15
N PRO A 71 18.74 7.08 11.18
CA PRO A 71 19.22 8.34 11.75
C PRO A 71 19.44 8.28 13.27
N LYS A 72 18.87 7.29 13.97
CA LYS A 72 19.04 7.14 15.43
C LYS A 72 20.28 6.33 15.83
N CYS A 73 20.60 5.27 15.09
CA CYS A 73 21.66 4.33 15.47
C CYS A 73 22.72 4.09 14.40
N GLY A 74 22.58 4.69 13.21
CA GLY A 74 23.51 4.55 12.09
C GLY A 74 23.47 3.18 11.39
N MET A 75 22.69 2.22 11.89
CA MET A 75 22.58 0.86 11.34
C MET A 75 21.72 0.82 10.07
N LEU A 76 21.99 -0.13 9.17
CA LEU A 76 21.23 -0.29 7.93
C LEU A 76 19.76 -0.62 8.21
N LEU A 77 18.84 0.07 7.53
CA LEU A 77 17.40 -0.21 7.65
C LEU A 77 17.02 -1.48 6.87
N LYS A 78 16.07 -2.26 7.41
CA LYS A 78 15.51 -3.46 6.77
C LYS A 78 14.17 -3.14 6.11
N ILE A 79 13.84 -3.79 5.00
CA ILE A 79 12.54 -3.62 4.33
C ILE A 79 11.44 -4.15 5.24
N ARG A 80 10.43 -3.33 5.53
CA ARG A 80 9.15 -3.76 6.09
C ARG A 80 8.17 -4.04 4.95
N SER A 81 7.53 -5.19 5.04
CA SER A 81 6.54 -5.66 4.08
C SER A 81 5.12 -5.51 4.63
N ASP A 82 4.93 -4.68 5.66
CA ASP A 82 3.72 -4.70 6.48
C ASP A 82 2.90 -3.42 6.25
N LYS A 83 1.58 -3.60 6.29
CA LYS A 83 0.55 -2.55 6.27
C LYS A 83 0.98 -1.42 7.21
N PRO A 84 1.01 -0.15 6.74
CA PRO A 84 1.43 0.97 7.58
C PRO A 84 0.52 1.02 8.79
N VAL A 85 1.10 0.76 9.95
CA VAL A 85 0.40 0.90 11.22
C VAL A 85 0.07 2.38 11.33
N PRO A 86 -1.22 2.75 11.44
CA PRO A 86 -1.60 4.16 11.54
C PRO A 86 -0.82 4.75 12.72
N ALA A 87 -0.09 5.83 12.42
CA ALA A 87 0.74 6.53 13.37
C ALA A 87 -0.02 6.68 14.70
N HIS A 88 0.46 6.00 15.73
CA HIS A 88 -0.12 6.08 17.05
C HIS A 88 0.01 7.53 17.50
N LYS A 89 -1.13 8.23 17.52
CA LYS A 89 -1.27 9.55 18.10
C LYS A 89 -0.92 9.37 19.58
N HIS A 90 0.29 9.76 19.99
CA HIS A 90 0.69 9.79 21.39
C HIS A 90 -0.07 10.97 22.02
N ASP A 91 -1.34 10.72 22.31
CA ASP A 91 -2.17 11.58 23.14
C ASP A 91 -1.64 11.47 24.57
N SER A 92 -0.83 12.43 24.94
CA SER A 92 -0.44 12.65 26.31
C SER A 92 -0.24 14.14 26.49
N ILE A 93 -0.79 14.65 27.61
CA ILE A 93 -0.76 16.01 28.17
C ILE A 93 -2.12 16.70 27.96
N ARG A 94 -2.99 16.94 28.96
CA ARG A 94 -2.77 17.12 30.40
C ARG A 94 -4.06 16.90 31.19
N LYS A 95 -3.96 16.03 32.18
CA LYS A 95 -4.81 15.94 33.37
C LYS A 95 -4.77 17.29 34.11
N MET A 96 -5.90 17.97 34.25
CA MET A 96 -6.23 18.99 35.28
C MET A 96 -7.72 19.28 35.23
#